data_AF-A0A8X6TIG6-F1
#
_entry.id   AF-A0A8X6TIG6-F1
#
_cell.length_a   1.000
_cell.length_b   1.000
_cell.length_c   1.000
_cell.angle_alpha   90.00
_cell.angle_beta   90.00
_cell.angle_gamma   90.00
#
_symmetry.space_group_name_H-M   'P 1'
#
loop_
_entity.id
_entity.type
_entity.pdbx_description
1 polymer ?
#
loop_
_entity_poly.entity_id
_entity_poly.type
_entity_poly.pdbx_seq_one_letter_code
_entity_poly.pdbx_strand_id
1 'polypeptide(L)'
;MAESGNRPKSSKCRSYCRVFCAHLFSHIGLSALVIGYIIAGAFIFEYLEAPNEISERSTVQQSREKCLEDIWDVTFDMNILYKKNWTYLIEMRLKQFENELVLAVKNDGYDGKEVEDRQLQWSFSRSLLYSITVITTIGENVFVP
;
A
#
# COMPACT_ATOMS: atom_id res chain seq x y z
N MET A 1 16.96 -70.02 -10.89
CA MET A 1 16.40 -68.85 -11.59
C MET A 1 15.35 -68.24 -10.68
N ALA A 2 15.68 -67.16 -9.98
CA ALA A 2 14.75 -66.46 -9.09
C ALA A 2 14.35 -65.14 -9.75
N GLU A 3 13.06 -65.01 -10.00
CA GLU A 3 12.40 -63.84 -10.57
C GLU A 3 12.36 -62.66 -9.57
N SER A 4 12.51 -61.48 -10.16
CA SER A 4 11.75 -60.25 -9.94
C SER A 4 11.56 -59.67 -8.52
N GLY A 5 11.94 -58.40 -8.39
CA GLY A 5 11.54 -57.57 -7.26
C GLY A 5 12.03 -56.13 -7.36
N ASN A 6 11.79 -55.45 -8.49
CA ASN A 6 12.03 -54.02 -8.63
C ASN A 6 11.14 -53.24 -7.66
N ARG A 7 11.68 -52.80 -6.51
CA ARG A 7 10.95 -51.97 -5.54
C ARG A 7 10.75 -50.56 -6.13
N PRO A 8 9.51 -50.04 -6.23
CA PRO A 8 9.29 -48.76 -6.87
C PRO A 8 9.87 -47.61 -6.02
N LYS A 9 10.59 -46.68 -6.67
CA LYS A 9 11.10 -45.41 -6.11
C LYS A 9 9.98 -44.46 -5.58
N SER A 10 8.71 -44.87 -5.69
CA SER A 10 7.48 -44.15 -5.30
C SER A 10 7.20 -44.12 -3.78
N SER A 11 7.99 -44.80 -2.94
CA SER A 11 7.75 -44.83 -1.48
C SER A 11 8.20 -43.58 -0.72
N LYS A 12 9.20 -42.84 -1.22
CA LYS A 12 9.80 -41.70 -0.52
C LYS A 12 8.86 -40.48 -0.49
N CYS A 13 8.21 -40.16 -1.61
CA CYS A 13 7.28 -39.04 -1.71
C CYS A 13 6.04 -39.22 -0.79
N ARG A 14 5.56 -40.47 -0.67
CA ARG A 14 4.45 -40.83 0.23
C ARG A 14 4.85 -40.74 1.70
N SER A 15 6.11 -41.02 2.03
CA SER A 15 6.66 -40.86 3.39
C SER A 15 6.78 -39.39 3.79
N TYR A 16 7.29 -38.53 2.90
CA TYR A 16 7.36 -37.08 3.14
C TYR A 16 5.97 -36.46 3.24
N CYS A 17 5.05 -36.84 2.36
CA CYS A 17 3.67 -36.35 2.41
C CYS A 17 2.96 -36.82 3.70
N ARG A 18 3.24 -38.03 4.19
CA ARG A 18 2.69 -38.53 5.48
C ARG A 18 3.27 -37.79 6.69
N VAL A 19 4.58 -37.50 6.70
CA VAL A 19 5.23 -36.72 7.77
C VAL A 19 4.78 -35.25 7.72
N PHE A 20 4.66 -34.69 6.52
CA PHE A 20 4.13 -33.35 6.28
C PHE A 20 2.66 -33.24 6.72
N CYS A 21 1.79 -34.18 6.32
CA CYS A 21 0.40 -34.23 6.79
C CYS A 21 0.30 -34.47 8.31
N ALA A 22 1.17 -35.30 8.89
CA ALA A 22 1.20 -35.49 10.35
C ALA A 22 1.68 -34.23 11.10
N HIS A 23 2.56 -33.43 10.49
CA HIS A 23 3.05 -32.16 11.05
C HIS A 23 2.05 -31.01 10.88
N LEU A 24 1.32 -30.98 9.76
CA LEU A 24 0.20 -30.07 9.50
C LEU A 24 -0.97 -30.28 10.48
N PHE A 25 -1.19 -31.51 10.95
CA PHE A 25 -2.34 -31.87 11.79
C PHE A 25 -2.16 -31.65 13.31
N SER A 26 -1.00 -31.21 13.81
CA SER A 26 -0.77 -31.10 15.26
C SER A 26 -1.15 -29.73 15.83
N HIS A 27 -0.31 -28.72 15.57
CA HIS A 27 -0.43 -27.31 15.93
C HIS A 27 0.69 -26.55 15.22
N ILE A 28 1.88 -27.16 15.13
CA ILE A 28 3.08 -26.56 14.55
C ILE A 28 2.89 -26.28 13.06
N GLY A 29 2.35 -27.22 12.30
CA GLY A 29 2.12 -27.00 10.87
C GLY A 29 0.98 -26.02 10.58
N LEU A 30 -0.04 -25.96 11.44
CA LEU A 30 -1.07 -24.91 11.36
C LEU A 30 -0.46 -23.52 11.63
N SER A 31 0.38 -23.39 12.67
CA SER A 31 1.09 -22.14 12.95
C SER A 31 2.02 -21.72 11.81
N ALA A 32 2.77 -22.66 11.23
CA ALA A 32 3.63 -22.39 10.08
C ALA A 32 2.82 -21.94 8.85
N LEU A 33 1.65 -22.55 8.59
CA LEU A 33 0.76 -22.16 7.50
C LEU A 33 0.21 -20.74 7.69
N VAL A 34 -0.19 -20.39 8.91
CA VAL A 34 -0.68 -19.04 9.25
C VAL A 34 0.42 -18.00 9.05
N ILE A 35 1.64 -18.26 9.52
CA ILE A 35 2.79 -17.37 9.29
C ILE A 35 3.06 -17.20 7.79
N GLY A 36 3.05 -18.31 7.03
CA GLY A 36 3.22 -18.27 5.59
C GLY A 36 2.15 -17.44 4.88
N TYR A 37 0.89 -17.56 5.31
CA TYR A 37 -0.22 -16.76 4.80
C TYR A 37 -0.06 -15.26 5.08
N ILE A 38 0.37 -14.90 6.29
CA ILE A 38 0.65 -13.51 6.68
C ILE A 38 1.78 -12.90 5.84
N ILE A 39 2.87 -13.66 5.62
CA ILE A 39 3.99 -13.21 4.79
C ILE A 39 3.55 -13.05 3.33
N ALA A 40 2.76 -13.99 2.80
CA ALA A 40 2.20 -13.88 1.46
C ALA A 40 1.31 -12.64 1.32
N GLY A 41 0.45 -12.37 2.32
CA GLY A 41 -0.36 -11.16 2.39
C GLY A 41 0.49 -9.89 2.37
N ALA A 42 1.59 -9.86 3.14
CA ALA A 42 2.50 -8.72 3.19
C ALA A 42 3.05 -8.35 1.81
N PHE A 43 3.53 -9.35 1.06
CA PHE A 43 4.03 -9.14 -0.29
C PHE A 43 2.94 -8.69 -1.26
N ILE A 44 1.73 -9.24 -1.15
CA ILE A 44 0.61 -8.87 -2.02
C ILE A 44 0.21 -7.41 -1.78
N PHE A 45 0.03 -7.00 -0.51
CA PHE A 45 -0.35 -5.63 -0.19
C PHE A 45 0.74 -4.62 -0.58
N GLU A 46 2.01 -4.89 -0.27
CA GLU A 46 3.11 -4.04 -0.72
C GLU A 46 3.14 -3.91 -2.25
N TYR A 47 2.95 -5.01 -2.98
CA TYR A 47 2.97 -4.98 -4.44
C TYR A 47 1.81 -4.19 -5.05
N LEU A 48 0.62 -4.27 -4.46
CA LEU A 48 -0.58 -3.61 -4.98
C LEU A 48 -0.65 -2.14 -4.56
N GLU A 49 -0.33 -1.82 -3.31
CA GLU A 49 -0.63 -0.51 -2.72
C GLU A 49 0.56 0.46 -2.77
N ALA A 50 1.81 -0.03 -2.72
CA ALA A 50 2.97 0.87 -2.76
C ALA A 50 3.07 1.70 -4.05
N PRO A 51 2.76 1.17 -5.25
CA PRO A 51 2.74 1.98 -6.47
C PRO A 51 1.64 3.05 -6.46
N ASN A 52 0.46 2.71 -5.91
CA ASN A 52 -0.65 3.65 -5.79
C ASN A 52 -0.29 4.80 -4.85
N GLU A 53 0.29 4.49 -3.68
CA GLU A 53 0.77 5.49 -2.73
C GLU A 53 1.74 6.50 -3.37
N ILE A 54 2.70 6.02 -4.17
CA ILE A 54 3.66 6.89 -4.86
C ILE A 54 2.97 7.76 -5.92
N SER A 55 2.03 7.17 -6.67
CA SER A 55 1.23 7.87 -7.67
C SER A 55 0.45 9.03 -7.03
N GLU A 56 -0.25 8.77 -5.93
CA GLU A 56 -1.07 9.78 -5.25
C GLU A 56 -0.23 10.90 -4.64
N ARG A 57 0.94 10.59 -4.08
CA ARG A 57 1.89 11.63 -3.65
C ARG A 57 2.32 12.50 -4.82
N SER A 58 2.58 11.92 -5.99
CA SER A 58 2.94 12.68 -7.19
C SER A 58 1.79 13.54 -7.71
N THR A 59 0.56 13.02 -7.70
CA THR A 59 -0.63 13.77 -8.10
C THR A 59 -0.83 14.99 -7.20
N VAL A 60 -0.76 14.83 -5.88
CA VAL A 60 -0.91 15.95 -4.94
C VAL A 60 0.21 16.98 -5.10
N GLN A 61 1.45 16.52 -5.31
CA GLN A 61 2.57 17.40 -5.60
C GLN A 61 2.34 18.22 -6.89
N GLN A 62 1.87 17.59 -7.97
CA GLN A 62 1.58 18.28 -9.23
C GLN A 62 0.43 19.29 -9.07
N SER A 63 -0.64 18.93 -8.35
CA SER A 63 -1.73 19.88 -8.04
C SER A 63 -1.23 21.08 -7.25
N ARG A 64 -0.30 20.88 -6.31
CA ARG A 64 0.33 21.96 -5.55
C ARG A 64 1.19 22.86 -6.44
N GLU A 65 2.03 22.27 -7.29
CA GLU A 65 2.86 23.02 -8.25
C GLU A 65 2.00 23.86 -9.20
N LYS A 66 0.93 23.28 -9.74
CA LYS A 66 -0.05 23.99 -10.56
C LYS A 66 -0.73 25.14 -9.80
N CYS A 67 -1.10 24.94 -8.53
CA CYS A 67 -1.65 26.01 -7.71
C CYS A 67 -0.65 27.17 -7.54
N LEU A 68 0.64 26.86 -7.38
CA LEU A 68 1.68 27.88 -7.28
C LEU A 68 1.87 28.64 -8.60
N GLU A 69 1.82 27.94 -9.75
CA GLU A 69 1.84 28.55 -11.07
C GLU A 69 0.62 29.47 -11.28
N ASP A 70 -0.59 29.02 -10.95
CA ASP A 70 -1.81 29.83 -11.04
C ASP A 70 -1.71 31.11 -10.19
N ILE A 71 -1.10 31.01 -8.99
CA ILE A 71 -0.86 32.16 -8.10
C ILE A 71 0.16 33.13 -8.72
N TRP A 72 1.22 32.60 -9.33
CA TRP A 72 2.23 33.38 -10.01
C TRP A 72 1.65 34.14 -11.20
N ASP A 73 0.87 33.47 -12.04
CA ASP A 73 0.21 34.06 -13.21
C ASP A 73 -0.76 35.17 -12.80
N VAL A 74 -1.59 34.94 -11.77
CA VAL A 74 -2.46 35.99 -11.21
C VAL A 74 -1.65 37.20 -10.72
N THR A 75 -0.48 36.96 -10.16
CA THR A 75 0.39 38.04 -9.65
C THR A 75 1.06 38.79 -10.80
N PHE A 76 1.42 38.12 -11.88
CA PHE A 76 2.05 38.69 -13.06
C PHE A 76 1.06 39.47 -13.95
N ASP A 77 -0.14 38.94 -14.16
CA ASP A 77 -1.15 39.52 -15.05
C ASP A 77 -1.82 40.78 -14.47
N MET A 78 -1.74 40.97 -13.15
CA MET A 78 -2.25 42.19 -12.51
C MET A 78 -1.28 43.37 -12.67
N ASN A 79 -1.62 44.29 -13.58
CA ASN A 79 -0.88 45.56 -13.77
C ASN A 79 -0.71 46.39 -12.47
N ILE A 80 -1.67 46.30 -11.54
CA ILE A 80 -1.58 46.83 -10.16
C ILE A 80 -2.18 45.80 -9.21
N LEU A 81 -1.41 45.38 -8.20
CA LEU A 81 -1.81 44.39 -7.20
C LEU A 81 -2.79 44.99 -6.17
N TYR A 82 -4.06 45.12 -6.53
CA TYR A 82 -5.09 45.53 -5.59
C TYR A 82 -5.39 44.41 -4.60
N LYS A 83 -4.99 44.59 -3.33
CA LYS A 83 -5.10 43.57 -2.28
C LYS A 83 -6.43 42.83 -2.28
N LYS A 84 -7.58 43.52 -2.34
CA LYS A 84 -8.91 42.87 -2.33
C LYS A 84 -9.13 41.93 -3.52
N ASN A 85 -8.78 42.39 -4.72
CA ASN A 85 -8.98 41.60 -5.94
C ASN A 85 -7.99 40.44 -6.01
N TRP A 86 -6.74 40.70 -5.66
CA TRP A 86 -5.71 39.68 -5.58
C TRP A 86 -6.09 38.60 -4.56
N THR A 87 -6.40 38.97 -3.33
CA THR A 87 -6.81 38.02 -2.29
C THR A 87 -8.01 37.19 -2.73
N TYR A 88 -9.02 37.80 -3.35
CA TYR A 88 -10.19 37.07 -3.85
C TYR A 88 -9.81 36.00 -4.89
N LEU A 89 -8.96 36.33 -5.88
CA LEU A 89 -8.56 35.36 -6.90
C LEU A 89 -7.70 34.22 -6.32
N ILE A 90 -6.79 34.55 -5.40
CA ILE A 90 -5.94 33.57 -4.73
C ILE A 90 -6.78 32.64 -3.86
N GLU A 91 -7.76 33.16 -3.11
CA GLU A 91 -8.69 32.35 -2.33
C GLU A 91 -9.43 31.33 -3.21
N MET A 92 -9.83 31.70 -4.43
CA MET A 92 -10.47 30.75 -5.35
C MET A 92 -9.52 29.63 -5.79
N ARG A 93 -8.26 29.96 -6.15
CA ARG A 93 -7.25 28.97 -6.56
C ARG A 93 -6.87 28.03 -5.43
N LEU A 94 -6.65 28.60 -4.24
CA LEU A 94 -6.31 27.83 -3.05
C LEU A 94 -7.44 26.89 -2.66
N LYS A 95 -8.70 27.35 -2.70
CA LYS A 95 -9.86 26.53 -2.38
C LYS A 95 -10.03 25.37 -3.37
N GLN A 96 -9.66 25.55 -4.63
CA GLN A 96 -9.65 24.45 -5.60
C GLN A 96 -8.62 23.39 -5.22
N PHE A 97 -7.39 23.79 -4.92
CA PHE A 97 -6.34 22.88 -4.45
C PHE A 97 -6.73 22.17 -3.15
N GLU A 98 -7.33 22.88 -2.19
CA GLU A 98 -7.81 22.29 -0.94
C GLU A 98 -8.87 21.21 -1.18
N ASN A 99 -9.77 21.41 -2.14
CA ASN A 99 -10.77 20.40 -2.48
C ASN A 99 -10.12 19.15 -3.11
N GLU A 100 -9.17 19.34 -4.03
CA GLU A 100 -8.40 18.24 -4.63
C GLU A 100 -7.62 17.47 -3.57
N LEU A 101 -6.95 18.18 -2.66
CA LEU A 101 -6.22 17.58 -1.54
C LEU A 101 -7.14 16.78 -0.60
N VAL A 102 -8.31 17.32 -0.24
CA VAL A 102 -9.28 16.62 0.61
C VAL A 102 -9.79 15.35 -0.06
N LEU A 103 -9.98 15.36 -1.38
CA LEU A 103 -10.35 14.16 -2.13
C LEU A 103 -9.22 13.13 -2.10
N ALA A 104 -8.00 13.55 -2.38
CA ALA A 104 -6.83 12.67 -2.36
C ALA A 104 -6.63 11.98 -1.00
N VAL A 105 -6.82 12.73 0.11
CA VAL A 105 -6.71 12.17 1.47
C VAL A 105 -7.84 11.19 1.80
N LYS A 106 -9.08 11.51 1.38
CA LYS A 106 -10.26 10.73 1.79
C LYS A 106 -10.51 9.51 0.92
N ASN A 107 -10.26 9.62 -0.38
CA ASN A 107 -10.68 8.64 -1.36
C ASN A 107 -9.50 7.86 -1.95
N ASP A 108 -8.36 8.52 -2.10
CA ASP A 108 -7.24 7.98 -2.88
C ASP A 108 -6.08 7.50 -1.98
N GLY A 109 -6.17 7.73 -0.66
CA GLY A 109 -5.22 7.19 0.31
C GLY A 109 -3.95 8.02 0.47
N TYR A 110 -3.97 9.30 0.10
CA TYR A 110 -2.82 10.20 0.28
C TYR A 110 -2.46 10.39 1.77
N ASP A 111 -1.21 10.08 2.12
CA ASP A 111 -0.72 10.03 3.50
C ASP A 111 -0.09 11.35 4.00
N GLY A 112 -0.14 12.41 3.19
CA GLY A 112 0.40 13.72 3.56
C GLY A 112 1.92 13.83 3.46
N LYS A 113 2.59 12.83 2.87
CA LYS A 113 4.04 12.84 2.67
C LYS A 113 4.41 13.25 1.25
N GLU A 114 5.66 13.65 1.09
CA GLU A 114 6.21 14.05 -0.21
C GLU A 114 6.68 12.82 -1.00
N VAL A 115 6.86 12.99 -2.31
CA VAL A 115 7.34 11.91 -3.19
C VAL A 115 8.76 11.49 -2.83
N GLU A 116 9.58 12.42 -2.32
CA GLU A 116 10.95 12.16 -1.91
C GLU A 116 11.06 11.36 -0.60
N ASP A 117 9.97 11.25 0.16
CA ASP A 117 9.95 10.51 1.42
C ASP A 117 10.02 9.00 1.17
N ARG A 118 11.20 8.43 1.46
CA ARG A 118 11.45 6.98 1.33
C ARG A 118 10.58 6.10 2.25
N GLN A 119 9.87 6.70 3.20
CA GLN A 119 9.02 5.98 4.13
C GLN A 119 7.63 5.76 3.53
N LEU A 120 7.48 4.67 2.79
CA LEU A 120 6.19 4.20 2.27
C LEU A 120 5.36 3.57 3.40
N GLN A 121 4.09 3.95 3.46
CA GLN A 121 3.07 3.31 4.27
C GLN A 121 2.96 1.83 3.93
N TRP A 122 3.06 1.48 2.65
CA TRP A 122 2.97 0.10 2.16
C TRP A 122 4.34 -0.56 1.93
N SER A 123 5.26 -0.39 2.88
CA SER A 123 6.50 -1.17 2.92
C SER A 123 6.28 -2.57 3.50
N PHE A 124 7.12 -3.54 3.14
CA PHE A 124 7.02 -4.94 3.61
C PHE A 124 6.65 -5.08 5.10
N SER A 125 7.39 -4.40 5.98
CA SER A 125 7.18 -4.48 7.43
C SER A 125 5.80 -3.96 7.85
N ARG A 126 5.28 -2.94 7.17
CA ARG A 126 3.96 -2.35 7.45
C ARG A 126 2.83 -3.19 6.85
N SER A 127 3.01 -3.68 5.62
CA SER A 127 2.11 -4.63 4.98
C SER A 127 2.00 -5.96 5.74
N LEU A 128 3.11 -6.39 6.37
CA LEU A 128 3.14 -7.55 7.28
C LEU A 128 2.33 -7.28 8.54
N LEU A 129 2.54 -6.14 9.17
CA LEU A 129 1.80 -5.75 10.37
C LEU A 129 0.29 -5.61 10.06
N TYR A 130 -0.06 -5.05 8.90
CA TYR A 130 -1.44 -4.99 8.40
C TYR A 130 -2.03 -6.39 8.18
N SER A 131 -1.28 -7.30 7.55
CA SER A 131 -1.73 -8.69 7.37
C SER A 131 -2.01 -9.38 8.72
N ILE A 132 -1.23 -9.07 9.76
CA ILE A 132 -1.45 -9.54 11.13
C ILE A 132 -2.73 -8.92 11.73
N THR A 133 -2.99 -7.63 11.55
CA THR A 133 -4.20 -7.00 12.10
C THR A 133 -5.48 -7.50 11.42
N VAL A 134 -5.43 -7.78 10.11
CA VAL A 134 -6.55 -8.35 9.35
C VAL A 134 -6.87 -9.76 9.85
N ILE A 135 -5.87 -10.64 9.96
CA ILE A 135 -6.12 -12.03 10.41
C ILE A 135 -6.51 -12.13 11.88
N THR A 136 -6.04 -11.20 12.72
CA THR A 136 -6.42 -11.11 14.13
C THR A 136 -7.74 -10.34 14.34
N THR A 137 -8.37 -9.85 13.26
CA THR A 137 -9.62 -9.08 13.28
C THR A 137 -9.55 -7.78 14.10
N ILE A 138 -8.34 -7.24 14.30
CA ILE A 138 -8.12 -5.92 14.92
C ILE A 138 -8.33 -4.79 13.89
N GLY A 139 -8.05 -5.09 12.62
CA GLY A 139 -7.68 -4.14 11.57
C GLY A 139 -8.73 -3.17 11.02
N GLU A 140 -9.99 -3.19 11.47
CA GLU A 140 -11.03 -2.33 10.87
C GLU A 140 -10.83 -0.81 11.10
N ASN A 141 -9.92 -0.39 11.99
CA ASN A 141 -9.83 1.02 12.42
C ASN A 141 -8.44 1.69 12.26
N VAL A 142 -7.43 1.00 11.72
CA VAL A 142 -6.03 1.50 11.77
C VAL A 142 -5.43 1.79 10.38
N PHE A 143 -5.86 1.09 9.34
CA PHE A 143 -5.33 1.26 7.99
C PHE A 143 -6.47 1.24 6.99
N VAL A 144 -6.59 2.30 6.20
CA VAL A 144 -7.49 2.36 5.05
C VAL A 144 -6.62 1.98 3.84
N PRO A 145 -6.97 0.92 3.08
CA PRO A 145 -6.41 0.71 1.75
C PRO A 145 -6.82 1.85 0.83
#